data_AF-A0A7K7WWJ0-F1
#
_entry.id   AF-A0A7K7WWJ0-F1
#
_cell.length_a   1.000
_cell.length_b   1.000
_cell.length_c   1.000
_cell.angle_alpha   90.00
_cell.angle_beta   90.00
_cell.angle_gamma   90.00
#
_symmetry.space_group_name_H-M   'P 1'
#
loop_
_entity.id
_entity.type
_entity.pdbx_description
1 polymer ?
#
loop_
_entity_poly.entity_id
_entity_poly.type
_entity_poly.pdbx_seq_one_letter_code
_entity_poly.pdbx_strand_id
1 'polypeptide(L)'
;CKTCIVRYLETSKYCPICDVQVHKTRPLLNIRSDKTLQDIVYKLVPGLFKNEMKRRRDFYAAHPSADAANGSNEDRGEVADEDKRIITDDEIISLSIEFFDQNRQRKGNKEKEKSKEEVNDKRYLRCPAAMTVMHLRKFLRSKMDIPNTFQV
;
A
#
# COMPACT_ATOMS: atom_id res chain seq x y z
N CYS A 1 -14.03 -6.42 9.39
CA CYS A 1 -14.64 -5.08 9.35
C CYS A 1 -15.12 -4.67 10.74
N LYS A 2 -15.01 -3.37 11.11
CA LYS A 2 -15.49 -2.84 12.40
C LYS A 2 -16.98 -3.10 12.62
N THR A 3 -17.81 -2.77 11.64
CA THR A 3 -19.28 -2.91 11.72
C THR A 3 -19.72 -4.36 11.92
N CYS A 4 -19.09 -5.31 11.22
CA CYS A 4 -19.38 -6.74 11.36
C CYS A 4 -19.11 -7.25 12.79
N ILE A 5 -17.91 -6.98 13.32
CA ILE A 5 -17.53 -7.50 14.64
C ILE A 5 -18.30 -6.82 15.77
N VAL A 6 -18.58 -5.51 15.66
CA VAL A 6 -19.38 -4.79 16.66
C VAL A 6 -20.80 -5.36 16.74
N ARG A 7 -21.48 -5.51 15.60
CA ARG A 7 -22.84 -6.11 15.56
C ARG A 7 -22.87 -7.53 16.10
N TYR A 8 -21.87 -8.34 15.75
CA TYR A 8 -21.78 -9.71 16.24
C TYR A 8 -21.61 -9.76 17.78
N LEU A 9 -20.76 -8.88 18.34
CA LEU A 9 -20.49 -8.84 19.78
C LEU A 9 -21.63 -8.21 20.62
N GLU A 10 -22.71 -7.73 19.99
CA GLU A 10 -23.95 -7.36 20.69
C GLU A 10 -24.67 -8.61 21.25
N THR A 11 -24.49 -9.77 20.59
CA THR A 11 -25.17 -11.02 20.95
C THR A 11 -24.23 -12.11 21.43
N SER A 12 -22.93 -12.01 21.16
CA SER A 12 -21.92 -13.00 21.53
C SER A 12 -20.73 -12.37 22.26
N LYS A 13 -20.06 -13.17 23.10
CA LYS A 13 -18.83 -12.80 23.82
C LYS A 13 -17.61 -13.60 23.36
N TYR A 14 -17.76 -14.42 22.32
CA TYR A 14 -16.76 -15.37 21.85
C TYR A 14 -16.31 -15.05 20.44
N CYS A 15 -15.06 -15.33 20.10
CA CYS A 15 -14.54 -15.09 18.77
C CYS A 15 -15.30 -15.90 17.71
N PRO A 16 -15.80 -15.29 16.61
CA PRO A 16 -16.57 -16.01 15.59
C PRO A 16 -15.77 -17.05 14.79
N ILE A 17 -14.44 -17.09 14.97
CA ILE A 17 -13.54 -17.97 14.23
C ILE A 17 -13.02 -19.11 15.11
N CYS A 18 -12.58 -18.80 16.33
CA CYS A 18 -11.90 -19.76 17.21
C CYS A 18 -12.58 -19.98 18.56
N ASP A 19 -13.75 -19.38 18.78
CA ASP A 19 -14.59 -19.54 19.98
C ASP A 19 -13.91 -19.21 21.33
N VAL A 20 -12.78 -18.50 21.29
CA VAL A 20 -12.15 -17.99 22.52
C VAL A 20 -12.98 -16.83 23.08
N GLN A 21 -13.17 -16.80 24.40
CA GLN A 21 -13.90 -15.71 25.05
C GLN A 21 -13.12 -14.40 24.92
N VAL A 22 -13.74 -13.39 24.29
CA VAL A 22 -13.13 -12.07 24.04
C VAL A 22 -13.02 -11.28 25.34
N HIS A 23 -14.09 -11.27 26.14
CA HIS A 23 -14.15 -10.64 27.46
C HIS A 23 -15.32 -11.22 28.26
N LYS A 24 -15.24 -11.24 29.60
CA LYS A 24 -16.27 -11.81 30.50
C LYS A 24 -17.64 -11.11 30.38
N THR A 25 -17.66 -9.78 30.40
CA THR A 25 -18.90 -8.98 30.40
C THR A 25 -19.04 -8.06 29.18
N ARG A 26 -17.98 -7.33 28.81
CA ARG A 26 -17.99 -6.29 27.77
C ARG A 26 -16.99 -6.61 26.65
N PRO A 27 -17.36 -7.39 25.63
CA PRO A 27 -16.44 -7.83 24.56
C PRO A 27 -15.80 -6.67 23.79
N LEU A 28 -16.49 -5.52 23.68
CA LEU A 28 -15.95 -4.33 23.02
C LEU A 28 -14.73 -3.70 23.73
N LEU A 29 -14.45 -4.04 24.99
CA LEU A 29 -13.27 -3.51 25.72
C LEU A 29 -11.94 -4.12 25.26
N ASN A 30 -11.97 -5.30 24.66
CA ASN A 30 -10.77 -6.02 24.24
C ASN A 30 -10.53 -6.00 22.72
N ILE A 31 -11.39 -5.32 21.96
CA ILE A 31 -11.16 -5.10 20.52
C ILE A 31 -10.43 -3.77 20.29
N ARG A 32 -9.59 -3.73 19.25
CA ARG A 32 -8.85 -2.54 18.83
C ARG A 32 -8.95 -2.39 17.32
N SER A 33 -8.89 -1.16 16.84
CA SER A 33 -8.73 -0.89 15.41
C SER A 33 -7.32 -1.25 15.00
N ASP A 34 -7.17 -2.08 13.98
CA ASP A 34 -5.86 -2.40 13.39
C ASP A 34 -5.62 -1.52 12.16
N LYS A 35 -4.98 -0.37 12.40
CA LYS A 35 -4.71 0.61 11.33
C LYS A 35 -3.66 0.09 10.35
N THR A 36 -2.65 -0.63 10.83
CA THR A 36 -1.58 -1.18 9.98
C THR A 36 -2.13 -2.22 9.02
N LEU A 37 -2.95 -3.16 9.50
CA LEU A 37 -3.59 -4.14 8.63
C LEU A 37 -4.51 -3.47 7.61
N GLN A 38 -5.29 -2.47 8.04
CA GLN A 38 -6.17 -1.72 7.13
C GLN A 38 -5.38 -1.00 6.04
N ASP A 39 -4.25 -0.38 6.37
CA ASP A 39 -3.38 0.32 5.41
C ASP A 39 -2.73 -0.67 4.43
N ILE A 40 -2.32 -1.86 4.89
CA ILE A 40 -1.82 -2.93 4.03
C ILE A 40 -2.91 -3.39 3.06
N VAL A 41 -4.11 -3.67 3.57
CA VAL A 41 -5.25 -4.11 2.74
C VAL A 41 -5.61 -3.07 1.68
N TYR A 42 -5.64 -1.78 2.03
CA TYR A 42 -5.94 -0.72 1.06
C TYR A 42 -4.86 -0.53 0.00
N LYS A 43 -3.59 -0.85 0.29
CA LYS A 43 -2.50 -0.81 -0.68
C LYS A 43 -2.43 -2.05 -1.57
N LEU A 44 -2.85 -3.21 -1.05
CA LEU A 44 -2.77 -4.48 -1.77
C LEU A 44 -3.99 -4.76 -2.66
N VAL A 45 -5.17 -4.21 -2.34
CA VAL A 45 -6.39 -4.45 -3.11
C VAL A 45 -6.70 -3.21 -3.97
N PRO A 46 -6.47 -3.27 -5.30
CA PRO A 46 -6.68 -2.14 -6.19
C PRO A 46 -8.10 -1.59 -6.12
N GLY A 47 -8.23 -0.26 -6.04
CA GLY A 47 -9.51 0.43 -6.02
C GLY A 47 -10.36 0.26 -4.75
N LEU A 48 -9.98 -0.60 -3.80
CA LEU A 48 -10.78 -0.87 -2.59
C LEU A 48 -11.02 0.40 -1.77
N PHE A 49 -9.96 1.18 -1.50
CA PHE A 49 -10.07 2.43 -0.77
C PHE A 49 -10.96 3.44 -1.51
N LYS A 50 -10.71 3.66 -2.80
CA LYS A 50 -11.49 4.59 -3.64
C LYS A 50 -12.98 4.23 -3.63
N ASN A 51 -13.28 2.94 -3.76
CA ASN A 51 -14.65 2.43 -3.74
C ASN A 51 -15.32 2.64 -2.37
N GLU A 52 -14.61 2.37 -1.27
CA GLU A 52 -15.13 2.58 0.09
C GLU A 52 -15.37 4.08 0.37
N MET A 53 -14.43 4.96 0.01
CA MET A 53 -14.61 6.41 0.18
C MET A 53 -15.75 6.94 -0.69
N LYS A 54 -15.89 6.44 -1.93
CA LYS A 54 -17.02 6.77 -2.80
C LYS A 54 -18.36 6.36 -2.18
N ARG A 55 -18.47 5.14 -1.64
CA ARG A 55 -19.70 4.68 -0.97
C ARG A 55 -20.10 5.57 0.21
N ARG A 56 -19.13 6.03 1.00
CA ARG A 56 -19.37 6.96 2.11
C ARG A 56 -19.91 8.30 1.62
N ARG A 57 -19.27 8.90 0.62
CA ARG A 57 -19.73 10.16 0.01
C ARG A 57 -21.12 10.04 -0.59
N ASP A 58 -21.37 8.97 -1.36
CA ASP A 58 -22.67 8.70 -1.98
C ASP A 58 -23.77 8.58 -0.90
N PHE A 59 -23.47 7.92 0.22
CA PHE A 59 -24.41 7.78 1.34
C PHE A 59 -24.74 9.12 2.00
N TYR A 60 -23.73 9.93 2.36
CA TYR A 60 -23.97 11.21 3.02
C TYR A 60 -24.58 12.26 2.09
N ALA A 61 -24.28 12.21 0.79
CA ALA A 61 -24.95 13.04 -0.21
C ALA A 61 -26.46 12.72 -0.30
N ALA A 62 -26.84 11.44 -0.17
CA ALA A 62 -28.24 11.02 -0.15
C ALA A 62 -28.95 11.23 1.20
N HIS A 63 -28.19 11.40 2.30
CA HIS A 63 -28.72 11.52 3.66
C HIS A 63 -28.18 12.78 4.36
N PRO A 64 -28.56 13.99 3.92
CA PRO A 64 -28.02 15.24 4.46
C PRO A 64 -28.32 15.46 5.96
N SER A 65 -29.34 14.78 6.51
CA SER A 65 -29.69 14.84 7.95
C SER A 65 -28.97 13.80 8.82
N ALA A 66 -28.26 12.83 8.23
CA ALA A 66 -27.56 11.80 8.99
C ALA A 66 -26.24 12.35 9.52
N ASP A 67 -26.29 13.12 10.61
CA ASP A 67 -25.17 13.64 11.43
C ASP A 67 -23.81 13.64 10.74
N ALA A 68 -23.71 14.33 9.59
CA ALA A 68 -22.43 14.52 8.94
C ALA A 68 -21.48 15.24 9.92
N ALA A 69 -22.00 16.11 10.80
CA ALA A 69 -21.25 17.01 11.66
C ALA A 69 -20.26 16.35 12.65
N ASN A 70 -20.47 15.09 13.09
CA ASN A 70 -19.65 14.46 14.14
C ASN A 70 -18.65 13.40 13.65
N GLY A 71 -18.63 13.09 12.35
CA GLY A 71 -17.67 12.15 11.76
C GLY A 71 -16.33 12.79 11.40
N SER A 72 -15.25 11.99 11.39
CA SER A 72 -13.97 12.44 10.81
C SER A 72 -14.08 12.59 9.29
N ASN A 73 -13.14 13.31 8.66
CA ASN A 73 -13.07 13.40 7.19
C ASN A 73 -13.01 12.01 6.53
N GLU A 74 -12.32 11.05 7.16
CA GLU A 74 -12.29 9.65 6.70
C GLU A 74 -13.66 8.98 6.77
N ASP A 75 -14.45 9.25 7.82
CA ASP A 75 -15.81 8.71 7.95
C ASP A 75 -16.75 9.26 6.87
N ARG A 76 -16.56 10.52 6.45
CA ARG A 76 -17.29 11.13 5.33
C ARG A 76 -16.80 10.70 3.95
N GLY A 77 -15.63 10.06 3.88
CA GLY A 77 -14.97 9.74 2.62
C GLY A 77 -14.29 10.94 1.94
N GLU A 78 -14.00 12.00 2.70
CA GLU A 78 -13.38 13.25 2.27
C GLU A 78 -11.86 13.24 2.53
N VAL A 79 -11.19 12.16 2.11
CA VAL A 79 -9.73 11.99 2.25
C VAL A 79 -9.11 11.86 0.88
N ALA A 80 -8.02 12.57 0.64
CA ALA A 80 -7.30 12.51 -0.62
C ALA A 80 -6.52 11.19 -0.77
N ASP A 81 -6.37 10.71 -2.00
CA ASP A 81 -5.55 9.54 -2.31
C ASP A 81 -4.08 9.73 -1.87
N GLU A 82 -3.60 10.98 -1.95
CA GLU A 82 -2.24 11.40 -1.59
C GLU A 82 -1.92 11.17 -0.10
N ASP A 83 -2.90 11.36 0.79
CA ASP A 83 -2.73 11.20 2.24
C ASP A 83 -2.41 9.74 2.63
N LYS A 84 -2.86 8.78 1.82
CA LYS A 84 -2.67 7.34 2.08
C LYS A 84 -1.59 6.71 1.21
N ARG A 85 -0.98 7.45 0.29
CA ARG A 85 0.01 6.96 -0.69
C ARG A 85 -0.49 5.70 -1.38
N ILE A 86 -1.73 5.73 -1.85
CA ILE A 86 -2.36 4.60 -2.52
C ILE A 86 -1.96 4.68 -3.99
N ILE A 87 -1.14 3.72 -4.41
CA ILE A 87 -0.68 3.65 -5.79
C ILE A 87 -1.73 2.93 -6.61
N THR A 88 -2.24 3.56 -7.67
CA THR A 88 -3.16 2.88 -8.60
C THR A 88 -2.39 2.22 -9.75
N ASP A 89 -2.99 1.18 -10.35
CA ASP A 89 -2.36 0.39 -11.42
C ASP A 89 -1.94 1.23 -12.63
N ASP A 90 -2.69 2.29 -12.91
CA ASP A 90 -2.48 3.27 -13.98
C ASP A 90 -1.53 4.41 -13.60
N GLU A 91 -1.13 4.52 -12.33
CA GLU A 91 -0.23 5.57 -11.86
C GLU A 91 1.18 5.38 -12.45
N ILE A 92 1.74 6.46 -13.01
CA ILE A 92 3.08 6.44 -13.56
C ILE A 92 4.10 6.63 -12.43
N ILE A 93 4.85 5.57 -12.14
CA ILE A 93 5.93 5.60 -11.17
C ILE A 93 7.27 5.82 -11.87
N SER A 94 8.20 6.49 -11.18
CA SER A 94 9.58 6.70 -11.63
C SER A 94 10.51 5.79 -10.84
N LEU A 95 11.21 4.90 -11.54
CA LEU A 95 12.16 3.94 -10.98
C LEU A 95 13.57 4.27 -11.46
N SER A 96 14.59 3.90 -10.69
CA SER A 96 15.98 3.80 -11.15
C SER A 96 16.40 2.35 -11.20
N ILE A 97 17.04 1.95 -12.30
CA ILE A 97 17.62 0.64 -12.50
C ILE A 97 19.13 0.82 -12.66
N GLU A 98 19.90 0.07 -11.87
CA GLU A 98 21.35 0.05 -11.94
C GLU A 98 21.87 -1.39 -11.95
N PHE A 99 23.03 -1.58 -12.56
CA PHE A 99 23.73 -2.86 -12.47
C PHE A 99 24.35 -3.01 -11.08
N PHE A 100 24.11 -4.14 -10.43
CA PHE A 100 24.67 -4.42 -9.12
C PHE A 100 26.16 -4.77 -9.23
N ASP A 101 27.03 -3.84 -8.82
CA ASP A 101 28.48 -4.05 -8.74
C ASP A 101 28.92 -4.33 -7.29
N GLN A 102 29.21 -5.59 -7.01
CA GLN A 102 29.65 -6.06 -5.68
C GLN A 102 31.01 -5.46 -5.26
N ASN A 103 31.84 -5.03 -6.22
CA ASN A 103 33.15 -4.42 -5.94
C ASN A 103 33.03 -2.95 -5.52
N ARG A 104 32.05 -2.21 -6.05
CA ARG A 104 31.74 -0.83 -5.60
C ARG A 104 31.22 -0.78 -4.18
N GLN A 105 30.47 -1.78 -3.74
CA GLN A 105 29.96 -1.84 -2.37
C GLN A 105 31.09 -1.97 -1.33
N ARG A 106 32.17 -2.70 -1.66
CA ARG A 106 33.35 -2.87 -0.79
C ARG A 106 34.25 -1.63 -0.74
N LYS A 107 34.26 -0.82 -1.79
CA LYS A 107 35.05 0.43 -1.88
C LYS A 107 34.34 1.66 -1.31
N GLY A 108 33.04 1.57 -0.99
CA GLY A 108 32.19 2.69 -0.56
C GLY A 108 32.54 3.38 0.77
N ASN A 109 33.72 3.13 1.37
CA ASN A 109 34.16 3.81 2.58
C ASN A 109 35.60 4.37 2.55
N LYS A 110 36.30 4.32 1.41
CA LYS A 110 37.60 4.99 1.25
C LYS A 110 37.64 5.72 -0.09
N GLU A 111 38.04 6.99 -0.03
CA GLU A 111 38.28 7.93 -1.14
C GLU A 111 37.05 8.72 -1.64
N LYS A 112 36.55 9.60 -0.75
CA LYS A 112 35.94 10.86 -1.18
C LYS A 112 37.06 11.85 -1.54
N GLU A 113 37.68 11.74 -2.70
CA GLU A 113 38.45 12.84 -3.32
C GLU A 113 38.96 12.43 -4.70
N LYS A 114 38.11 12.56 -5.74
CA LYS A 114 38.45 13.05 -7.08
C LYS A 114 37.24 12.95 -8.03
N SER A 115 37.09 13.99 -8.85
CA SER A 115 36.15 14.22 -9.96
C SER A 115 34.65 14.14 -9.66
N LYS A 116 34.04 15.33 -9.56
CA LYS A 116 32.59 15.60 -9.46
C LYS A 116 31.82 15.43 -10.78
N GLU A 117 32.38 14.75 -11.78
CA GLU A 117 31.75 14.59 -13.10
C GLU A 117 31.69 13.11 -13.49
N GLU A 118 30.45 12.66 -13.71
CA GLU A 118 30.05 11.55 -14.58
C GLU A 118 30.51 10.11 -14.23
N VAL A 119 29.78 9.43 -13.34
CA VAL A 119 29.28 8.07 -13.67
C VAL A 119 27.94 7.83 -12.98
N ASN A 120 26.86 8.45 -13.48
CA ASN A 120 25.51 8.09 -13.04
C ASN A 120 25.09 6.80 -13.78
N ASP A 121 25.59 5.64 -13.33
CA ASP A 121 25.27 4.31 -13.90
C ASP A 121 23.79 3.89 -13.71
N LYS A 122 22.96 4.81 -13.22
CA LYS A 122 21.52 4.64 -13.04
C LYS A 122 20.79 5.02 -14.31
N ARG A 123 19.95 4.13 -14.79
CA ARG A 123 18.95 4.41 -15.83
C ARG A 123 17.61 4.63 -15.16
N TYR A 124 16.91 5.68 -15.55
CA TYR A 124 15.59 6.00 -15.01
C TYR A 124 14.51 5.47 -15.96
N LEU A 125 13.44 4.91 -15.40
CA LEU A 125 12.30 4.35 -16.13
C LEU A 125 11.02 4.92 -15.55
N ARG A 126 10.19 5.53 -16.39
CA ARG A 126 8.78 5.80 -16.08
C ARG A 126 7.95 4.62 -16.57
N CYS A 127 7.18 4.01 -15.67
CA CYS A 127 6.31 2.89 -16.01
C CYS A 127 5.02 2.92 -15.19
N PRO A 128 3.94 2.24 -15.65
CA PRO A 128 2.77 2.02 -14.83
C PRO A 128 3.13 1.25 -13.54
N ALA A 129 2.48 1.56 -12.43
CA ALA A 129 2.68 0.87 -11.17
C ALA A 129 2.33 -0.62 -11.22
N ALA A 130 1.41 -1.00 -12.11
CA ALA A 130 1.08 -2.40 -12.39
C ALA A 130 2.24 -3.21 -13.02
N MET A 131 3.36 -2.57 -13.35
CA MET A 131 4.54 -3.25 -13.90
C MET A 131 5.16 -4.21 -12.87
N THR A 132 5.01 -5.51 -13.10
CA THR A 132 5.61 -6.54 -12.24
C THR A 132 7.13 -6.67 -12.42
N VAL A 133 7.79 -7.31 -11.45
CA VAL A 133 9.21 -7.70 -11.55
C VAL A 133 9.48 -8.58 -12.78
N MET A 134 8.51 -9.40 -13.20
CA MET A 134 8.63 -10.18 -14.43
C MET A 134 8.70 -9.29 -15.68
N HIS A 135 7.91 -8.21 -15.74
CA HIS A 135 7.99 -7.24 -16.84
C HIS A 135 9.37 -6.56 -16.87
N LEU A 136 9.88 -6.13 -15.71
CA LEU A 136 11.23 -5.56 -15.59
C LEU A 136 12.31 -6.55 -16.03
N ARG A 137 12.21 -7.82 -15.61
CA ARG A 137 13.13 -8.88 -16.02
C ARG A 137 13.16 -9.08 -17.53
N LYS A 138 11.99 -9.16 -18.16
CA LYS A 138 11.87 -9.29 -19.63
C LYS A 138 12.41 -8.06 -20.35
N PHE A 139 12.09 -6.87 -19.85
CA PHE A 139 12.60 -5.60 -20.37
C PHE A 139 14.13 -5.56 -20.33
N LEU A 140 14.75 -5.88 -19.20
CA LEU A 140 16.21 -5.89 -19.06
C LEU A 140 16.87 -6.93 -19.95
N ARG A 141 16.30 -8.13 -20.01
CA ARG A 141 16.79 -9.20 -20.89
C ARG A 141 16.83 -8.75 -22.34
N SER A 142 15.75 -8.13 -22.82
CA SER A 142 15.69 -7.63 -24.20
C SER A 142 16.58 -6.40 -24.42
N LYS A 143 16.61 -5.46 -23.46
CA LYS A 143 17.35 -4.19 -23.59
C LYS A 143 18.87 -4.37 -23.57
N MET A 144 19.35 -5.35 -22.81
CA MET A 144 20.77 -5.65 -22.61
C MET A 144 21.22 -6.92 -23.33
N ASP A 145 20.36 -7.50 -24.16
CA ASP A 145 20.60 -8.74 -24.92
C ASP A 145 21.16 -9.90 -24.06
N ILE A 146 20.53 -10.15 -22.91
CA ILE A 146 21.00 -11.14 -21.93
C ILE A 146 20.57 -12.55 -22.36
N PRO A 147 21.49 -13.48 -22.63
CA PRO A 147 21.15 -14.84 -23.02
C PRO A 147 20.37 -15.59 -21.92
N ASN A 148 19.53 -16.54 -22.31
CA ASN A 148 18.73 -17.35 -21.37
C ASN A 148 19.56 -18.20 -20.39
N THR A 149 20.87 -18.32 -20.63
CA THR A 149 21.83 -18.96 -19.71
C THR A 149 22.08 -18.14 -18.46
N PHE A 150 21.81 -16.83 -18.48
CA PHE A 150 21.97 -15.94 -17.33
C PHE A 150 20.62 -15.61 -16.69
N GLN A 151 20.61 -15.53 -15.35
CA GLN A 151 19.47 -15.02 -14.60
C GLN A 151 19.54 -13.50 -14.46
N VAL A 152 18.36 -12.88 -14.43
CA VAL A 152 18.15 -11.45 -14.24
C VAL A 152 17.24 -11.29 -13.04
#